data_AF-A0A414J2Y5-F1
#
_entry.id   AF-A0A414J2Y5-F1
#
_cell.length_a   1.000
_cell.length_b   1.000
_cell.length_c   1.000
_cell.angle_alpha   90.00
_cell.angle_beta   90.00
_cell.angle_gamma   90.00
#
_symmetry.space_group_name_H-M   'P 1'
#
loop_
_entity.id
_entity.type
_entity.pdbx_description
1 polymer ?
#
loop_
_entity_poly.entity_id
_entity_poly.type
_entity_poly.pdbx_seq_one_letter_code
_entity_poly.pdbx_strand_id
1 'polypeptide(L)'
;MKSISIYTITRNQNIECLQKLERQLSGRTYFLKIREWELDSMKALVRQLEMRLPDVYALRFFYSFQIPRLGKEFDLLQIKDDQIVNVELKSGIVSDEAVRKQLLQNRYYLSVQGKTIQSYTYISSQNRLVRLSNHDHIVEADWEQLCTVLQRQSKDYEGDIEDLFQAEMYLFSPLTEPERFLNKEYFLTSQQKDIERRILDKIRKVGSGYFWFSGLPGTGKTLLLYDIAMRLSAHQKVCIIHCGEAGKEWKVLHDRLLRIAFFTDSQLEEQSDLNEYSAILVDEAHLLTEEKLHVILELSEKHPVIFSSDDEDMISDEEMDRTMIHEIEHLPDIQSFHLTNRIRTNAELSSFIQNMMHLPEKRAVRYYPHIQVVYANDEEEAELLLKGYQDQLVFIMDERYYYDEKGYLREQRQKQQKPTAVRALFHRLNEAREEFAIIVKGNEAVYEVLLDLLQFSKKETVKQWKISFM
;
A
#
# COMPACT_ATOMS: atom_id res chain seq x y z
N MET A 1 -1.32 13.80 13.92
CA MET A 1 -2.33 14.69 14.56
C MET A 1 -2.65 14.29 16.02
N LYS A 2 -3.09 15.26 16.85
CA LYS A 2 -3.56 15.08 18.25
C LYS A 2 -5.08 14.97 18.37
N SER A 3 -5.56 14.42 19.49
CA SER A 3 -6.98 14.32 19.81
C SER A 3 -7.55 15.67 20.30
N ILE A 4 -8.81 15.94 19.95
CA ILE A 4 -9.50 17.22 20.22
C ILE A 4 -10.86 16.97 20.87
N SER A 5 -11.45 18.01 21.49
CA SER A 5 -12.79 17.91 22.06
C SER A 5 -13.85 18.09 20.98
N ILE A 6 -14.65 17.05 20.74
CA ILE A 6 -15.79 17.12 19.81
C ILE A 6 -16.86 18.12 20.27
N TYR A 7 -16.94 18.38 21.58
CA TYR A 7 -17.82 19.39 22.15
C TYR A 7 -17.40 20.80 21.71
N THR A 8 -16.10 21.10 21.76
CA THR A 8 -15.55 22.41 21.36
C THR A 8 -15.79 22.70 19.89
N ILE A 9 -15.51 21.73 19.00
CA ILE A 9 -15.64 21.92 17.54
C ILE A 9 -17.10 21.92 17.06
N THR A 10 -18.07 21.44 17.85
CA THR A 10 -19.50 21.46 17.50
C THR A 10 -20.27 22.68 17.99
N ARG A 11 -19.61 23.63 18.67
CA ARG A 11 -20.26 24.89 19.06
C ARG A 11 -20.64 25.73 17.83
N ASN A 12 -21.63 26.61 17.99
CA ASN A 12 -22.13 27.46 16.91
C ASN A 12 -21.04 28.43 16.44
N GLN A 13 -20.47 28.14 15.27
CA GLN A 13 -19.47 28.95 14.58
C GLN A 13 -19.54 28.67 13.08
N ASN A 14 -18.97 29.55 12.26
CA ASN A 14 -18.87 29.32 10.81
C ASN A 14 -17.76 28.29 10.49
N ILE A 15 -17.83 27.69 9.30
CA ILE A 15 -16.92 26.63 8.86
C ILE A 15 -15.46 27.12 8.77
N GLU A 16 -15.24 28.36 8.36
CA GLU A 16 -13.88 28.90 8.22
C GLU A 16 -13.17 29.01 9.59
N CYS A 17 -13.85 29.53 10.61
CA CYS A 17 -13.37 29.57 11.98
C CYS A 17 -13.15 28.16 12.53
N LEU A 18 -14.07 27.24 12.24
CA LEU A 18 -13.98 25.84 12.66
C LEU A 18 -12.74 25.15 12.10
N GLN A 19 -12.42 25.34 10.82
CA GLN A 19 -11.23 24.75 10.19
C GLN A 19 -9.93 25.28 10.81
N LYS A 20 -9.89 26.57 11.16
CA LYS A 20 -8.75 27.18 11.86
C LYS A 20 -8.61 26.61 13.28
N LEU A 21 -9.72 26.48 14.00
CA LEU A 21 -9.76 25.93 15.35
C LEU A 21 -9.35 24.45 15.38
N GLU A 22 -9.90 23.63 14.49
CA GLU A 22 -9.54 22.21 14.35
C GLU A 22 -8.04 22.06 14.13
N ARG A 23 -7.49 22.75 13.13
CA ARG A 23 -6.05 22.70 12.83
C ARG A 23 -5.17 23.10 14.01
N GLN A 24 -5.54 24.17 14.72
CA GLN A 24 -4.81 24.64 15.90
C GLN A 24 -4.81 23.59 17.01
N LEU A 25 -5.97 22.95 17.27
CA LEU A 25 -6.11 21.98 18.35
C LEU A 25 -5.50 20.62 18.00
N SER A 26 -5.64 20.16 16.76
CA SER A 26 -5.14 18.86 16.29
C SER A 26 -3.66 18.89 15.88
N GLY A 27 -3.09 20.07 15.64
CA GLY A 27 -1.71 20.23 15.20
C GLY A 27 -1.47 19.82 13.74
N ARG A 28 -2.51 19.68 12.90
CA ARG A 28 -2.36 19.35 11.48
C ARG A 28 -1.57 20.43 10.72
N THR A 29 -0.78 19.99 9.74
CA THR A 29 -0.03 20.89 8.85
C THR A 29 -0.90 21.54 7.77
N TYR A 30 -2.09 21.00 7.52
CA TYR A 30 -3.06 21.46 6.52
C TYR A 30 -4.44 21.77 7.15
N PHE A 31 -5.31 22.44 6.40
CA PHE A 31 -6.70 22.68 6.79
C PHE A 31 -7.59 21.51 6.39
N LEU A 32 -8.34 20.96 7.34
CA LEU A 32 -9.31 19.91 7.08
C LEU A 32 -10.54 20.47 6.33
N LYS A 33 -10.95 19.84 5.22
CA LYS A 33 -12.17 20.21 4.50
C LYS A 33 -13.41 19.58 5.16
N ILE A 34 -13.96 20.27 6.14
CA ILE A 34 -15.18 19.85 6.85
C ILE A 34 -16.43 20.06 5.99
N ARG A 35 -17.27 19.02 5.86
CA ARG A 35 -18.54 19.09 5.13
C ARG A 35 -19.69 19.49 6.06
N GLU A 36 -20.67 20.23 5.55
CA GLU A 36 -21.83 20.68 6.35
C GLU A 36 -22.61 19.51 6.96
N TRP A 37 -22.94 18.50 6.17
CA TRP A 37 -23.71 17.33 6.64
C TRP A 37 -22.97 16.53 7.72
N GLU A 38 -21.64 16.52 7.67
CA GLU A 38 -20.77 15.83 8.63
C GLU A 38 -20.77 16.59 9.96
N LEU A 39 -20.58 17.92 9.88
CA LEU A 39 -20.68 18.80 11.04
C LEU A 39 -22.05 18.72 11.72
N ASP A 40 -23.14 18.70 10.95
CA ASP A 40 -24.49 18.61 11.50
C ASP A 40 -24.76 17.25 12.14
N SER A 41 -24.25 16.16 11.56
CA SER A 41 -24.32 14.83 12.15
C SER A 41 -23.51 14.76 13.46
N MET A 42 -22.32 15.36 13.49
CA MET A 42 -21.49 15.45 14.69
C MET A 42 -22.16 16.30 15.78
N LYS A 43 -22.79 17.43 15.43
CA LYS A 43 -23.59 18.24 16.37
C LYS A 43 -24.75 17.45 16.96
N ALA A 44 -25.47 16.68 16.14
CA ALA A 44 -26.57 15.85 16.60
C ALA A 44 -26.09 14.73 17.55
N LEU A 45 -24.94 14.11 17.24
CA LEU A 45 -24.28 13.15 18.14
C LEU A 45 -23.94 13.79 19.48
N VAL A 46 -23.27 14.96 19.47
CA VAL A 46 -22.86 15.66 20.70
C VAL A 46 -24.07 16.05 21.55
N ARG A 47 -25.19 16.46 20.95
CA ARG A 47 -26.44 16.72 21.70
C ARG A 47 -26.96 15.48 22.42
N GLN A 48 -26.89 14.31 21.77
CA GLN A 48 -27.29 13.05 22.41
C GLN A 48 -26.38 12.68 23.59
N LEU A 49 -25.08 12.96 23.46
CA LEU A 49 -24.12 12.78 24.55
C LEU A 49 -24.31 13.79 25.67
N GLU A 50 -24.49 15.09 25.37
CA GLU A 50 -24.73 16.17 26.34
C GLU A 50 -25.91 15.88 27.27
N MET A 51 -26.99 15.29 26.75
CA MET A 51 -28.16 14.94 27.56
C MET A 51 -27.89 13.88 28.63
N ARG A 52 -26.77 13.15 28.52
CA ARG A 52 -26.46 11.97 29.34
C ARG A 52 -25.10 12.04 30.04
N LEU A 53 -24.20 12.88 29.54
CA LEU A 53 -22.83 13.06 30.00
C LEU A 53 -22.62 14.52 30.45
N PRO A 54 -22.63 14.79 31.77
CA PRO A 54 -22.32 16.12 32.30
C PRO A 54 -20.95 16.65 31.83
N ASP A 55 -19.97 15.76 31.76
CA ASP A 55 -18.58 16.09 31.41
C ASP A 55 -18.24 15.80 29.94
N VAL A 56 -19.21 15.88 29.03
CA VAL A 56 -19.00 15.65 27.58
C VAL A 56 -17.85 16.50 27.00
N TYR A 57 -17.58 17.67 27.58
CA TYR A 57 -16.49 18.56 27.17
C TYR A 57 -15.09 17.94 27.39
N ALA A 58 -14.98 16.97 28.30
CA ALA A 58 -13.74 16.28 28.61
C ALA A 58 -13.36 15.22 27.57
N LEU A 59 -14.33 14.71 26.80
CA LEU A 59 -14.08 13.68 25.79
C LEU A 59 -13.09 14.16 24.72
N ARG A 60 -12.13 13.29 24.39
CA ARG A 60 -11.12 13.52 23.35
C ARG A 60 -11.25 12.51 22.23
N PHE A 61 -11.24 13.00 21.00
CA PHE A 61 -11.30 12.18 19.79
C PHE A 61 -10.30 12.67 18.76
N PHE A 62 -9.74 11.74 17.99
CA PHE A 62 -9.15 12.03 16.70
C PHE A 62 -10.29 12.15 15.68
N TYR A 63 -10.39 13.31 15.04
CA TYR A 63 -11.46 13.66 14.11
C TYR A 63 -10.96 13.60 12.66
N SER A 64 -11.65 12.85 11.79
CA SER A 64 -11.33 12.66 10.36
C SER A 64 -9.88 12.18 10.15
N PHE A 65 -9.48 11.15 10.91
CA PHE A 65 -8.13 10.59 10.79
C PHE A 65 -8.05 9.68 9.56
N GLN A 66 -7.07 9.92 8.70
CA GLN A 66 -6.77 9.07 7.56
C GLN A 66 -5.44 8.36 7.78
N ILE A 67 -5.42 7.02 7.68
CA ILE A 67 -4.18 6.25 7.75
C ILE A 67 -3.31 6.66 6.55
N PRO A 68 -2.08 7.16 6.79
CA PRO A 68 -1.15 7.53 5.71
C PRO A 68 -0.96 6.40 4.70
N ARG A 69 -0.85 6.75 3.41
CA ARG A 69 -0.65 5.84 2.25
C ARG A 69 -1.80 4.86 1.95
N LEU A 70 -2.63 4.50 2.93
CA LEU A 70 -3.73 3.54 2.75
C LEU A 70 -5.04 4.19 2.33
N GLY A 71 -5.20 5.48 2.63
CA GLY A 71 -6.37 6.26 2.24
C GLY A 71 -7.62 5.98 3.08
N LYS A 72 -7.57 5.06 4.04
CA LYS A 72 -8.68 4.75 4.94
C LYS A 72 -8.88 5.88 5.95
N GLU A 73 -10.07 6.45 5.97
CA GLU A 73 -10.49 7.50 6.89
C GLU A 73 -11.45 6.96 7.98
N PHE A 74 -11.34 7.51 9.19
CA PHE A 74 -12.25 7.31 10.32
C PHE A 74 -12.79 8.65 10.80
N ASP A 75 -14.10 8.73 10.99
CA ASP A 75 -14.75 9.99 11.37
C ASP A 75 -14.35 10.40 12.80
N LEU A 76 -14.56 9.53 13.78
CA LEU A 76 -14.23 9.77 15.19
C LEU A 76 -13.61 8.54 15.85
N LEU A 77 -12.38 8.70 16.36
CA LEU A 77 -11.69 7.68 17.16
C LEU A 77 -11.36 8.22 18.55
N GLN A 78 -11.86 7.56 19.60
CA GLN A 78 -11.33 7.72 20.95
C GLN A 78 -10.36 6.56 21.21
N ILE A 79 -9.12 6.88 21.55
CA ILE A 79 -8.08 5.89 21.82
C ILE A 79 -7.64 6.04 23.27
N LYS A 80 -7.76 4.95 24.02
CA LYS A 80 -7.27 4.80 25.38
C LYS A 80 -6.28 3.65 25.47
N ASP A 81 -5.62 3.47 26.62
CA ASP A 81 -4.68 2.36 26.81
C ASP A 81 -5.31 0.98 26.56
N ASP A 82 -6.56 0.75 26.97
CA ASP A 82 -7.21 -0.57 26.89
C ASP A 82 -8.26 -0.72 25.77
N GLN A 83 -8.71 0.38 25.17
CA GLN A 83 -9.78 0.36 24.17
C GLN A 83 -9.64 1.42 23.07
N ILE A 84 -10.26 1.12 21.94
CA ILE A 84 -10.53 2.07 20.86
C ILE A 84 -12.05 2.12 20.63
N VAL A 85 -12.62 3.33 20.65
CA VAL A 85 -14.03 3.56 20.28
C VAL A 85 -14.05 4.25 18.94
N ASN A 86 -14.57 3.55 17.92
CA ASN A 86 -14.78 4.07 16.58
C ASN A 86 -16.25 4.47 16.40
N VAL A 87 -16.52 5.72 16.05
CA VAL A 87 -17.87 6.23 15.76
C VAL A 87 -17.91 6.82 14.36
N GLU A 88 -18.64 6.16 13.46
CA GLU A 88 -18.89 6.63 12.09
C GLU A 88 -20.16 7.50 12.04
N LEU A 89 -20.17 8.53 11.20
CA LEU A 89 -21.25 9.49 11.02
C LEU A 89 -21.90 9.29 9.65
N LYS A 90 -23.23 9.15 9.63
CA LYS A 90 -24.03 9.11 8.40
C LYS A 90 -25.17 10.11 8.49
N SER A 91 -25.34 10.90 7.43
CA SER A 91 -26.46 11.83 7.33
C SER A 91 -27.71 11.18 6.72
N GLY A 92 -27.54 10.35 5.69
CA GLY A 92 -28.63 9.69 4.98
C GLY A 92 -28.94 8.28 5.46
N ILE A 93 -30.00 7.69 4.91
CA ILE A 93 -30.36 6.27 5.11
C ILE A 93 -29.27 5.40 4.50
N VAL A 94 -28.77 4.45 5.28
CA VAL A 94 -27.76 3.46 4.86
C VAL A 94 -28.24 2.08 5.29
N SER A 95 -28.01 1.07 4.45
CA SER A 95 -28.37 -0.31 4.80
C SER A 95 -27.46 -0.87 5.89
N ASP A 96 -28.01 -1.74 6.74
CA ASP A 96 -27.24 -2.43 7.78
C ASP A 96 -26.08 -3.25 7.20
N GLU A 97 -26.22 -3.78 5.99
CA GLU A 97 -25.13 -4.49 5.29
C GLU A 97 -23.96 -3.54 4.94
N ALA A 98 -24.25 -2.33 4.46
CA ALA A 98 -23.22 -1.34 4.16
C ALA A 98 -22.52 -0.87 5.44
N VAL A 99 -23.28 -0.63 6.52
CA VAL A 99 -22.73 -0.30 7.84
C VAL A 99 -21.86 -1.45 8.37
N ARG A 100 -22.35 -2.69 8.29
CA ARG A 100 -21.61 -3.90 8.70
C ARG A 100 -20.27 -4.00 7.99
N LYS A 101 -20.27 -3.88 6.66
CA LYS A 101 -19.07 -3.96 5.84
C LYS A 101 -18.05 -2.88 6.23
N GLN A 102 -18.51 -1.65 6.46
CA GLN A 102 -17.65 -0.54 6.88
C GLN A 102 -17.08 -0.78 8.28
N LEU A 103 -17.90 -1.13 9.27
CA LEU A 103 -17.43 -1.34 10.64
C LEU A 103 -16.50 -2.55 10.78
N LEU A 104 -16.75 -3.65 10.05
CA LEU A 104 -15.83 -4.78 10.01
C LEU A 104 -14.47 -4.38 9.44
N GLN A 105 -14.48 -3.64 8.33
CA GLN A 105 -13.27 -3.12 7.73
C GLN A 105 -12.52 -2.19 8.71
N ASN A 106 -13.22 -1.28 9.39
CA ASN A 106 -12.63 -0.39 10.39
C ASN A 106 -12.00 -1.16 11.56
N ARG A 107 -12.76 -2.11 12.14
CA ARG A 107 -12.30 -2.92 13.28
C ARG A 107 -11.00 -3.65 12.93
N TYR A 108 -10.91 -4.17 11.72
CA TYR A 108 -9.71 -4.80 11.23
C TYR A 108 -8.51 -3.83 11.15
N TYR A 109 -8.66 -2.60 10.61
CA TYR A 109 -7.56 -1.62 10.65
C TYR A 109 -7.12 -1.24 12.06
N LEU A 110 -8.04 -1.21 13.01
CA LEU A 110 -7.77 -0.82 14.38
C LEU A 110 -7.16 -1.96 15.21
N SER A 111 -7.31 -3.23 14.79
CA SER A 111 -6.89 -4.41 15.57
C SER A 111 -5.37 -4.54 15.70
N VAL A 112 -4.60 -3.89 14.83
CA VAL A 112 -3.13 -3.82 14.91
C VAL A 112 -2.64 -3.26 16.25
N GLN A 113 -3.48 -2.51 16.96
CA GLN A 113 -3.15 -1.96 18.29
C GLN A 113 -3.31 -2.97 19.43
N GLY A 114 -3.89 -4.15 19.18
CA GLY A 114 -4.14 -5.15 20.22
C GLY A 114 -5.11 -4.69 21.32
N LYS A 115 -5.91 -3.65 21.07
CA LYS A 115 -6.86 -3.07 22.03
C LYS A 115 -8.27 -3.61 21.81
N THR A 116 -9.13 -3.50 22.83
CA THR A 116 -10.56 -3.80 22.67
C THR A 116 -11.21 -2.77 21.75
N ILE A 117 -11.90 -3.19 20.69
CA ILE A 117 -12.49 -2.26 19.71
C ILE A 117 -14.01 -2.24 19.81
N GLN A 118 -14.55 -1.06 20.09
CA GLN A 118 -15.98 -0.78 20.10
C GLN A 118 -16.34 0.03 18.85
N SER A 119 -17.19 -0.52 17.98
CA SER A 119 -17.47 0.05 16.66
C SER A 119 -18.95 0.44 16.56
N TYR A 120 -19.20 1.73 16.38
CA TYR A 120 -20.52 2.34 16.30
C TYR A 120 -20.72 3.09 14.97
N THR A 121 -21.98 3.24 14.58
CA THR A 121 -22.40 4.17 13.53
C THR A 121 -23.60 4.95 14.02
N TYR A 122 -23.55 6.27 13.90
CA TYR A 122 -24.66 7.17 14.14
C TYR A 122 -25.26 7.65 12.83
N ILE A 123 -26.55 7.39 12.63
CA ILE A 123 -27.32 7.80 11.45
C ILE A 123 -28.25 8.95 11.87
N SER A 124 -27.85 10.18 11.56
CA SER A 124 -28.48 11.39 12.09
C SER A 124 -29.90 11.62 11.56
N SER A 125 -30.20 11.26 10.31
CA SER A 125 -31.57 11.36 9.73
C SER A 125 -32.61 10.53 10.46
N GLN A 126 -32.21 9.43 11.10
CA GLN A 126 -33.10 8.53 11.83
C GLN A 126 -32.91 8.65 13.36
N ASN A 127 -31.97 9.49 13.81
CA ASN A 127 -31.46 9.49 15.18
C ASN A 127 -31.17 8.07 15.71
N ARG A 128 -30.60 7.23 14.83
CA ARG A 128 -30.41 5.79 15.05
C ARG A 128 -28.94 5.54 15.36
N LEU A 129 -28.67 4.82 16.46
CA LEU A 129 -27.34 4.40 16.85
C LEU A 129 -27.26 2.88 16.74
N VAL A 130 -26.27 2.39 15.99
CA VAL A 130 -26.03 0.96 15.84
C VAL A 130 -24.59 0.62 16.17
N ARG A 131 -24.33 -0.63 16.51
CA ARG A 131 -22.98 -1.15 16.78
C ARG A 131 -22.73 -2.50 16.13
N LEU A 132 -21.45 -2.79 15.93
CA LEU A 132 -21.00 -4.12 15.50
C LEU A 132 -20.84 -5.02 16.72
N SER A 133 -21.63 -6.09 16.79
CA SER A 133 -21.55 -7.10 17.86
C SER A 133 -20.27 -7.94 17.79
N ASN A 134 -20.08 -8.84 18.76
CA ASN A 134 -18.97 -9.79 18.80
C ASN A 134 -19.10 -10.89 17.74
N HIS A 135 -20.32 -11.13 17.23
CA HIS A 135 -20.61 -12.10 16.17
C HIS A 135 -20.75 -11.38 14.81
N ASP A 136 -20.15 -10.19 14.67
CA ASP A 136 -20.11 -9.40 13.44
C ASP A 136 -21.47 -8.99 12.87
N HIS A 137 -22.54 -9.01 13.66
CA HIS A 137 -23.85 -8.50 13.27
C HIS A 137 -24.05 -7.04 13.70
N ILE A 138 -24.77 -6.28 12.89
CA ILE A 138 -25.28 -4.95 13.28
C ILE A 138 -26.44 -5.14 14.23
N VAL A 139 -26.37 -4.47 15.38
CA VAL A 139 -27.42 -4.44 16.39
C VAL A 139 -27.69 -3.00 16.80
N GLU A 140 -28.92 -2.71 17.19
CA GLU A 140 -29.26 -1.42 17.81
C GLU A 140 -28.40 -1.21 19.05
N ALA A 141 -27.90 0.01 19.21
CA ALA A 141 -27.09 0.42 20.33
C ALA A 141 -27.85 1.44 21.16
N ASP A 142 -27.73 1.30 22.47
CA ASP A 142 -28.29 2.25 23.41
C ASP A 142 -27.30 3.40 23.70
N TRP A 143 -27.84 4.59 23.93
CA TRP A 143 -27.05 5.79 24.19
C TRP A 143 -26.30 5.72 25.53
N GLU A 144 -26.90 5.13 26.57
CA GLU A 144 -26.27 4.95 27.89
C GLU A 144 -25.12 3.95 27.78
N GLN A 145 -25.28 2.92 26.93
CA GLN A 145 -24.19 1.99 26.62
C GLN A 145 -22.99 2.72 25.98
N LEU A 146 -23.21 3.55 24.96
CA LEU A 146 -22.14 4.34 24.34
C LEU A 146 -21.48 5.29 25.36
N CYS A 147 -22.27 5.97 26.17
CA CYS A 147 -21.78 6.87 27.22
C CYS A 147 -20.87 6.14 28.21
N THR A 148 -21.30 4.96 28.69
CA THR A 148 -20.51 4.10 29.58
C THR A 148 -19.18 3.70 28.95
N VAL A 149 -19.20 3.31 27.66
CA VAL A 149 -18.00 2.96 26.91
C VAL A 149 -17.04 4.14 26.80
N LEU A 150 -17.54 5.34 26.47
CA LEU A 150 -16.72 6.56 26.34
C LEU A 150 -16.13 7.04 27.67
N GLN A 151 -16.81 6.79 28.79
CA GLN A 151 -16.39 7.15 30.15
C GLN A 151 -15.50 6.11 30.83
N ARG A 152 -15.23 4.97 30.20
CA ARG A 152 -14.39 3.91 30.78
C ARG A 152 -13.08 4.49 31.33
N GLN A 153 -12.76 4.17 32.59
CA GLN A 153 -11.57 4.68 33.26
C GLN A 153 -10.31 4.03 32.67
N SER A 154 -9.68 4.76 31.76
CA SER A 154 -8.38 4.46 31.18
C SER A 154 -7.79 5.77 30.65
N LYS A 155 -6.46 5.88 30.58
CA LYS A 155 -5.81 7.09 30.08
C LYS A 155 -6.10 7.25 28.58
N ASP A 156 -6.42 8.48 28.15
CA ASP A 156 -6.50 8.84 26.74
C ASP A 156 -5.09 8.89 26.14
N TYR A 157 -4.97 8.51 24.87
CA TYR A 157 -3.72 8.64 24.13
C TYR A 157 -3.45 10.12 23.78
N GLU A 158 -2.30 10.64 24.21
CA GLU A 158 -1.90 12.06 24.10
C GLU A 158 -0.88 12.31 22.97
N GLY A 159 -0.36 11.25 22.35
CA GLY A 159 0.64 11.31 21.29
C GLY A 159 0.06 11.60 19.90
N ASP A 160 0.90 11.48 18.87
CA ASP A 160 0.44 11.53 17.49
C ASP A 160 -0.20 10.20 17.10
N ILE A 161 -1.43 10.22 16.59
CA ILE A 161 -2.12 9.00 16.12
C ILE A 161 -1.40 8.33 14.93
N GLU A 162 -0.61 9.08 14.15
CA GLU A 162 0.18 8.52 13.06
C GLU A 162 1.27 7.57 13.56
N ASP A 163 1.77 7.77 14.80
CA ASP A 163 2.70 6.85 15.46
C ASP A 163 2.04 5.48 15.76
N LEU A 164 0.72 5.46 15.97
CA LEU A 164 -0.04 4.23 16.19
C LEU A 164 -0.35 3.52 14.88
N PHE A 165 -0.60 4.24 13.79
CA PHE A 165 -1.07 3.65 12.53
C PHE A 165 -0.11 3.91 11.38
N GLN A 166 1.15 3.50 11.60
CA GLN A 166 2.20 3.51 10.60
C GLN A 166 1.86 2.55 9.45
N ALA A 167 2.18 2.95 8.20
CA ALA A 167 1.84 2.16 7.02
C ALA A 167 2.50 0.76 7.08
N GLU A 168 3.69 0.69 7.67
CA GLU A 168 4.53 -0.48 7.88
C GLU A 168 3.79 -1.58 8.66
N MET A 169 2.92 -1.20 9.61
CA MET A 169 2.10 -2.16 10.36
C MET A 169 1.12 -2.93 9.47
N TYR A 170 0.80 -2.40 8.29
CA TYR A 170 -0.12 -3.00 7.34
C TYR A 170 0.58 -3.54 6.09
N LEU A 171 1.90 -3.40 6.02
CA LEU A 171 2.72 -3.80 4.89
C LEU A 171 3.34 -5.18 5.13
N PHE A 172 2.66 -6.22 4.67
CA PHE A 172 3.23 -7.55 4.69
C PHE A 172 2.96 -8.32 3.41
N SER A 173 3.69 -9.42 3.24
CA SER A 173 3.51 -10.36 2.15
C SER A 173 2.84 -11.62 2.71
N PRO A 174 1.90 -12.25 1.97
CA PRO A 174 1.44 -13.59 2.33
C PRO A 174 2.59 -14.58 2.52
N LEU A 175 3.68 -14.42 1.76
CA LEU A 175 4.85 -15.29 1.80
C LEU A 175 5.72 -15.07 3.05
N THR A 176 5.86 -13.82 3.51
CA THR A 176 6.72 -13.48 4.65
C THR A 176 5.99 -13.56 6.00
N GLU A 177 4.68 -13.27 6.01
CA GLU A 177 3.84 -13.27 7.22
C GLU A 177 2.54 -14.07 6.98
N PRO A 178 2.65 -15.40 6.75
CA PRO A 178 1.51 -16.22 6.35
C PRO A 178 0.39 -16.28 7.38
N GLU A 179 0.71 -16.31 8.68
CA GLU A 179 -0.31 -16.36 9.75
C GLU A 179 -1.20 -15.10 9.76
N ARG A 180 -0.60 -13.92 9.57
CA ARG A 180 -1.37 -12.67 9.45
C ARG A 180 -2.24 -12.70 8.20
N PHE A 181 -1.74 -13.23 7.08
CA PHE A 181 -2.55 -13.39 5.88
C PHE A 181 -3.75 -14.33 6.12
N LEU A 182 -3.52 -15.49 6.74
CA LEU A 182 -4.56 -16.48 7.04
C LEU A 182 -5.64 -15.93 7.99
N ASN A 183 -5.25 -15.10 8.96
CA ASN A 183 -6.17 -14.40 9.85
C ASN A 183 -6.91 -13.23 9.18
N LYS A 184 -6.68 -13.00 7.87
CA LYS A 184 -7.16 -11.84 7.11
C LYS A 184 -6.72 -10.53 7.73
N GLU A 185 -5.52 -10.54 8.32
CA GLU A 185 -4.95 -9.38 8.96
C GLU A 185 -4.29 -8.42 7.96
N TYR A 186 -4.74 -8.37 6.69
CA TYR A 186 -4.29 -7.45 5.62
C TYR A 186 -5.42 -6.59 5.06
N PHE A 187 -5.08 -5.53 4.32
CA PHE A 187 -6.02 -4.79 3.49
C PHE A 187 -5.57 -4.72 2.03
N LEU A 188 -6.56 -4.61 1.16
CA LEU A 188 -6.39 -4.16 -0.21
C LEU A 188 -6.74 -2.67 -0.33
N THR A 189 -5.95 -1.93 -1.10
CA THR A 189 -6.25 -0.54 -1.46
C THR A 189 -7.56 -0.44 -2.24
N SER A 190 -8.15 0.76 -2.35
CA SER A 190 -9.36 0.97 -3.14
C SER A 190 -9.20 0.51 -4.60
N GLN A 191 -8.03 0.73 -5.20
CA GLN A 191 -7.70 0.29 -6.55
C GLN A 191 -7.67 -1.25 -6.63
N GLN A 192 -6.93 -1.91 -5.73
CA GLN A 192 -6.86 -3.37 -5.67
C GLN A 192 -8.24 -4.01 -5.48
N LYS A 193 -9.10 -3.46 -4.61
CA LYS A 193 -10.48 -3.93 -4.41
C LYS A 193 -11.36 -3.77 -5.65
N ASP A 194 -11.13 -2.74 -6.45
CA ASP A 194 -11.86 -2.55 -7.70
C ASP A 194 -11.43 -3.55 -8.77
N ILE A 195 -10.11 -3.74 -8.93
CA ILE A 195 -9.53 -4.77 -9.80
C ILE A 195 -10.06 -6.16 -9.41
N GLU A 196 -9.95 -6.51 -8.13
CA GLU A 196 -10.43 -7.77 -7.58
C GLU A 196 -11.91 -8.02 -7.91
N ARG A 197 -12.77 -7.00 -7.67
CA ARG A 197 -14.20 -7.07 -7.98
C ARG A 197 -14.45 -7.31 -9.46
N ARG A 198 -13.76 -6.56 -10.34
CA ARG A 198 -13.92 -6.67 -11.80
C ARG A 198 -13.53 -8.06 -12.31
N ILE A 199 -12.41 -8.61 -11.81
CA ILE A 199 -11.96 -9.96 -12.14
C ILE A 199 -12.99 -10.99 -11.68
N LEU A 200 -13.37 -10.98 -10.40
CA LEU A 200 -14.31 -11.93 -9.83
C LEU A 200 -15.70 -11.87 -10.49
N ASP A 201 -16.20 -10.67 -10.80
CA ASP A 201 -17.50 -10.50 -11.47
C ASP A 201 -17.48 -11.03 -12.90
N LYS A 202 -16.36 -10.88 -13.63
CA LYS A 202 -16.20 -11.47 -14.97
C LYS A 202 -16.15 -13.00 -14.89
N ILE A 203 -15.33 -13.55 -14.00
CA ILE A 203 -15.20 -15.00 -13.80
C ILE A 203 -16.56 -15.61 -13.46
N ARG A 204 -17.34 -15.00 -12.56
CA ARG A 204 -18.69 -15.47 -12.21
C ARG A 204 -19.67 -15.49 -13.39
N LYS A 205 -19.55 -14.54 -14.34
CA LYS A 205 -20.48 -14.42 -15.47
C LYS A 205 -20.09 -15.29 -16.66
N VAL A 206 -18.80 -15.44 -16.92
CA VAL A 206 -18.28 -16.08 -18.15
C VAL A 206 -17.72 -17.47 -17.86
N GLY A 207 -17.15 -17.69 -16.67
CA GLY A 207 -16.48 -18.94 -16.29
C GLY A 207 -15.04 -19.05 -16.82
N SER A 208 -14.59 -18.16 -17.69
CA SER A 208 -13.26 -18.17 -18.30
C SER A 208 -12.74 -16.75 -18.61
N GLY A 209 -11.47 -16.66 -18.99
CA GLY A 209 -10.83 -15.44 -19.50
C GLY A 209 -9.43 -15.20 -18.96
N TYR A 210 -8.69 -14.32 -19.64
CA TYR A 210 -7.36 -13.90 -19.24
C TYR A 210 -7.41 -12.56 -18.52
N PHE A 211 -6.71 -12.47 -17.40
CA PHE A 211 -6.61 -11.27 -16.59
C PHE A 211 -5.14 -11.04 -16.26
N TRP A 212 -4.71 -9.80 -16.33
CA TRP A 212 -3.33 -9.45 -16.00
C TRP A 212 -3.30 -8.15 -15.23
N PHE A 213 -2.61 -8.15 -14.10
CA PHE A 213 -2.31 -6.91 -13.40
C PHE A 213 -0.80 -6.73 -13.24
N SER A 214 -0.31 -5.59 -13.72
CA SER A 214 1.07 -5.16 -13.60
C SER A 214 1.22 -4.05 -12.58
N GLY A 215 2.44 -3.82 -12.13
CA GLY A 215 2.77 -2.68 -11.29
C GLY A 215 4.15 -2.83 -10.71
N LEU A 216 4.75 -1.71 -10.32
CA LEU A 216 6.11 -1.69 -9.78
C LEU A 216 6.24 -2.54 -8.50
N PRO A 217 7.45 -2.95 -8.11
CA PRO A 217 7.62 -3.70 -6.87
C PRO A 217 7.12 -2.89 -5.67
N GLY A 218 6.47 -3.58 -4.71
CA GLY A 218 5.86 -2.95 -3.53
C GLY A 218 4.44 -2.38 -3.73
N THR A 219 3.82 -2.58 -4.89
CA THR A 219 2.40 -2.26 -5.16
C THR A 219 1.40 -3.29 -4.63
N GLY A 220 1.87 -4.40 -4.04
CA GLY A 220 1.04 -5.42 -3.40
C GLY A 220 0.38 -6.42 -4.36
N LYS A 221 1.04 -6.74 -5.49
CA LYS A 221 0.59 -7.72 -6.49
C LYS A 221 0.34 -9.11 -5.90
N THR A 222 1.33 -9.70 -5.25
CA THR A 222 1.20 -11.01 -4.59
C THR A 222 0.04 -11.03 -3.60
N LEU A 223 -0.12 -9.96 -2.80
CA LEU A 223 -1.24 -9.85 -1.86
C LEU A 223 -2.60 -9.86 -2.56
N LEU A 224 -2.74 -9.12 -3.66
CA LEU A 224 -3.96 -9.11 -4.48
C LEU A 224 -4.22 -10.48 -5.12
N LEU A 225 -3.19 -11.11 -5.70
CA LEU A 225 -3.31 -12.43 -6.33
C LEU A 225 -3.81 -13.47 -5.32
N TYR A 226 -3.22 -13.47 -4.12
CA TYR A 226 -3.57 -14.37 -3.04
C TYR A 226 -4.97 -14.10 -2.47
N ASP A 227 -5.40 -12.84 -2.34
CA ASP A 227 -6.78 -12.53 -1.92
C ASP A 227 -7.80 -13.05 -2.94
N ILE A 228 -7.53 -12.88 -4.24
CA ILE A 228 -8.38 -13.42 -5.31
C ILE A 228 -8.41 -14.96 -5.23
N ALA A 229 -7.26 -15.62 -5.05
CA ALA A 229 -7.20 -17.07 -4.89
C ALA A 229 -8.06 -17.55 -3.72
N MET A 230 -7.96 -16.89 -2.56
CA MET A 230 -8.78 -17.17 -1.38
C MET A 230 -10.28 -17.02 -1.63
N ARG A 231 -10.69 -16.03 -2.41
CA ARG A 231 -12.11 -15.82 -2.75
C ARG A 231 -12.63 -16.89 -3.69
N LEU A 232 -11.83 -17.28 -4.69
CA LEU A 232 -12.18 -18.34 -5.64
C LEU A 232 -12.19 -19.72 -4.96
N SER A 233 -11.27 -19.96 -4.02
CA SER A 233 -11.14 -21.25 -3.32
C SER A 233 -12.22 -21.53 -2.28
N ALA A 234 -13.15 -20.58 -2.05
CA ALA A 234 -14.25 -20.72 -1.09
C ALA A 234 -15.14 -21.95 -1.38
N HIS A 235 -15.26 -22.37 -2.65
CA HIS A 235 -16.09 -23.51 -3.07
C HIS A 235 -15.41 -24.47 -4.05
N GLN A 236 -14.29 -24.09 -4.66
CA GLN A 236 -13.61 -24.86 -5.71
C GLN A 236 -12.11 -24.96 -5.41
N LYS A 237 -11.40 -25.85 -6.08
CA LYS A 237 -9.93 -25.88 -6.03
C LYS A 237 -9.36 -24.84 -6.98
N VAL A 238 -8.30 -24.15 -6.58
CA VAL A 238 -7.53 -23.25 -7.46
C VAL A 238 -6.05 -23.57 -7.35
N CYS A 239 -5.28 -23.09 -8.31
CA CYS A 239 -3.84 -23.30 -8.37
C CYS A 239 -3.12 -21.94 -8.41
N ILE A 240 -2.05 -21.81 -7.63
CA ILE A 240 -1.10 -20.71 -7.72
C ILE A 240 0.23 -21.27 -8.23
N ILE A 241 0.74 -20.72 -9.32
CA ILE A 241 2.04 -21.00 -9.90
C ILE A 241 2.95 -19.81 -9.56
N HIS A 242 4.09 -20.09 -8.95
CA HIS A 242 5.11 -19.09 -8.67
C HIS A 242 6.28 -19.22 -9.64
N CYS A 243 6.61 -18.10 -10.27
CA CYS A 243 7.70 -18.02 -11.22
C CYS A 243 8.96 -17.48 -10.55
N GLY A 244 10.12 -17.99 -10.96
CA GLY A 244 11.40 -17.71 -10.30
C GLY A 244 11.61 -18.60 -9.06
N GLU A 245 12.87 -18.78 -8.66
CA GLU A 245 13.28 -19.61 -7.51
C GLU A 245 12.87 -19.01 -6.15
N ALA A 246 11.62 -18.59 -5.99
CA ALA A 246 11.06 -18.36 -4.68
C ALA A 246 11.09 -19.70 -3.94
N GLY A 247 11.90 -19.77 -2.88
CA GLY A 247 12.01 -20.94 -2.02
C GLY A 247 10.65 -21.39 -1.50
N LYS A 248 10.62 -22.53 -0.80
CA LYS A 248 9.40 -23.16 -0.24
C LYS A 248 8.74 -22.36 0.91
N GLU A 249 8.66 -21.03 0.79
CA GLU A 249 8.18 -20.09 1.80
C GLU A 249 6.66 -20.18 2.00
N TRP A 250 5.91 -20.65 0.99
CA TRP A 250 4.47 -20.89 1.10
C TRP A 250 4.08 -22.20 1.79
N LYS A 251 5.02 -22.98 2.37
CA LYS A 251 4.69 -24.26 3.05
C LYS A 251 3.58 -24.12 4.09
N VAL A 252 3.63 -23.07 4.91
CA VAL A 252 2.60 -22.80 5.93
C VAL A 252 1.24 -22.56 5.28
N LEU A 253 1.22 -21.82 4.16
CA LEU A 253 -0.01 -21.57 3.40
C LEU A 253 -0.54 -22.85 2.76
N HIS A 254 0.33 -23.67 2.18
CA HIS A 254 -0.01 -24.96 1.59
C HIS A 254 -0.69 -25.90 2.61
N ASP A 255 -0.14 -25.99 3.83
CA ASP A 255 -0.69 -26.85 4.88
C ASP A 255 -2.06 -26.37 5.41
N ARG A 256 -2.36 -25.08 5.28
CA ARG A 256 -3.58 -24.44 5.80
C ARG A 256 -4.66 -24.26 4.74
N LEU A 257 -4.28 -24.03 3.49
CA LEU A 257 -5.18 -23.69 2.38
C LEU A 257 -5.40 -24.92 1.49
N LEU A 258 -6.10 -25.92 2.00
CA LEU A 258 -6.30 -27.24 1.36
C LEU A 258 -6.98 -27.22 -0.03
N ARG A 259 -7.56 -26.08 -0.43
CA ARG A 259 -8.18 -25.89 -1.76
C ARG A 259 -7.34 -25.03 -2.70
N ILE A 260 -6.13 -24.66 -2.29
CA ILE A 260 -5.16 -23.93 -3.09
C ILE A 260 -3.95 -24.84 -3.27
N ALA A 261 -3.73 -25.30 -4.49
CA ALA A 261 -2.47 -25.94 -4.86
C ALA A 261 -1.41 -24.89 -5.14
N PHE A 262 -0.17 -25.19 -4.77
CA PHE A 262 0.99 -24.31 -4.98
C PHE A 262 2.01 -25.08 -5.80
N PHE A 263 2.43 -24.50 -6.92
CA PHE A 263 3.46 -25.06 -7.80
C PHE A 263 4.55 -24.02 -8.05
N THR A 264 5.77 -24.49 -8.26
CA THR A 264 6.79 -23.71 -8.97
C THR A 264 6.58 -23.86 -10.47
N ASP A 265 7.06 -22.89 -11.24
CA ASP A 265 7.07 -22.95 -12.69
C ASP A 265 7.87 -24.15 -13.26
N SER A 266 8.83 -24.70 -12.50
CA SER A 266 9.54 -25.95 -12.85
C SER A 266 8.69 -27.22 -12.69
N GLN A 267 7.68 -27.21 -11.82
CA GLN A 267 6.79 -28.35 -11.61
C GLN A 267 5.71 -28.48 -12.69
N LEU A 268 5.59 -27.48 -13.59
CA LEU A 268 4.63 -27.51 -14.70
C LEU A 268 4.90 -28.66 -15.67
N GLU A 269 6.16 -29.00 -15.90
CA GLU A 269 6.56 -30.11 -16.79
C GLU A 269 6.16 -31.49 -16.24
N GLU A 270 5.94 -31.59 -14.92
CA GLU A 270 5.51 -32.82 -14.25
C GLU A 270 3.99 -32.96 -14.18
N GLN A 271 3.22 -31.92 -14.53
CA GLN A 271 1.77 -31.95 -14.48
C GLN A 271 1.17 -32.48 -15.78
N SER A 272 0.29 -33.48 -15.65
CA SER A 272 -0.43 -34.02 -16.81
C SER A 272 -1.63 -33.18 -17.24
N ASP A 273 -2.22 -32.41 -16.32
CA ASP A 273 -3.41 -31.59 -16.55
C ASP A 273 -3.64 -30.60 -15.38
N LEU A 274 -4.21 -29.42 -15.64
CA LEU A 274 -4.69 -28.46 -14.63
C LEU A 274 -6.22 -28.42 -14.51
N ASN A 275 -6.95 -29.31 -15.20
CA ASN A 275 -8.42 -29.35 -15.23
C ASN A 275 -9.12 -29.57 -13.87
N GLU A 276 -8.42 -30.01 -12.82
CA GLU A 276 -9.03 -30.10 -11.48
C GLU A 276 -9.20 -28.73 -10.79
N TYR A 277 -8.55 -27.69 -11.32
CA TYR A 277 -8.53 -26.34 -10.77
C TYR A 277 -9.50 -25.44 -11.52
N SER A 278 -10.42 -24.81 -10.81
CA SER A 278 -11.39 -23.87 -11.39
C SER A 278 -10.78 -22.53 -11.81
N ALA A 279 -9.52 -22.27 -11.45
CA ALA A 279 -8.77 -21.07 -11.81
C ALA A 279 -7.27 -21.30 -11.64
N ILE A 280 -6.48 -20.71 -12.55
CA ILE A 280 -5.02 -20.71 -12.51
C ILE A 280 -4.55 -19.28 -12.22
N LEU A 281 -3.72 -19.11 -11.19
CA LEU A 281 -3.12 -17.84 -10.83
C LEU A 281 -1.61 -17.96 -10.98
N VAL A 282 -0.98 -16.98 -11.63
CA VAL A 282 0.45 -17.02 -11.94
C VAL A 282 1.09 -15.78 -11.35
N ASP A 283 1.93 -15.98 -10.32
CA ASP A 283 2.66 -14.92 -9.64
C ASP A 283 4.02 -14.71 -10.32
N GLU A 284 4.41 -13.44 -10.45
CA GLU A 284 5.66 -13.03 -11.11
C GLU A 284 5.81 -13.55 -12.54
N ALA A 285 4.73 -13.48 -13.33
CA ALA A 285 4.66 -13.99 -14.71
C ALA A 285 5.71 -13.40 -15.67
N HIS A 286 6.30 -12.25 -15.33
CA HIS A 286 7.46 -11.65 -16.03
C HIS A 286 8.74 -12.52 -15.98
N LEU A 287 8.76 -13.58 -15.16
CA LEU A 287 9.85 -14.54 -15.03
C LEU A 287 9.60 -15.86 -15.77
N LEU A 288 8.43 -16.04 -16.39
CA LEU A 288 8.13 -17.21 -17.20
C LEU A 288 9.03 -17.29 -18.45
N THR A 289 9.12 -18.48 -19.03
CA THR A 289 9.59 -18.65 -20.42
C THR A 289 8.40 -18.85 -21.35
N GLU A 290 8.61 -18.64 -22.66
CA GLU A 290 7.56 -18.75 -23.67
C GLU A 290 6.96 -20.15 -23.68
N GLU A 291 7.80 -21.17 -23.56
CA GLU A 291 7.36 -22.57 -23.48
C GLU A 291 6.45 -22.81 -22.28
N LYS A 292 6.78 -22.26 -21.11
CA LYS A 292 5.97 -22.42 -19.90
C LYS A 292 4.64 -21.69 -19.98
N LEU A 293 4.61 -20.51 -20.61
CA LEU A 293 3.36 -19.80 -20.86
C LEU A 293 2.44 -20.63 -21.77
N HIS A 294 2.97 -21.20 -22.85
CA HIS A 294 2.18 -22.07 -23.72
C HIS A 294 1.64 -23.29 -22.97
N VAL A 295 2.45 -23.95 -22.14
CA VAL A 295 1.99 -25.04 -21.28
C VAL A 295 0.83 -24.60 -20.38
N ILE A 296 0.93 -23.43 -19.73
CA ILE A 296 -0.18 -22.91 -18.90
C ILE A 296 -1.44 -22.69 -19.73
N LEU A 297 -1.33 -22.09 -20.91
CA LEU A 297 -2.47 -21.79 -21.78
C LEU A 297 -3.14 -23.07 -22.30
N GLU A 298 -2.37 -24.09 -22.65
CA GLU A 298 -2.88 -25.38 -23.09
C GLU A 298 -3.58 -26.13 -21.94
N LEU A 299 -2.96 -26.21 -20.77
CA LEU A 299 -3.52 -26.91 -19.60
C LEU A 299 -4.72 -26.19 -18.98
N SER A 300 -4.87 -24.89 -19.25
CA SER A 300 -5.93 -24.05 -18.68
C SER A 300 -7.16 -23.92 -19.58
N GLU A 301 -7.26 -24.69 -20.67
CA GLU A 301 -8.36 -24.54 -21.66
C GLU A 301 -9.73 -24.41 -20.96
N LYS A 302 -10.39 -23.25 -21.14
CA LYS A 302 -11.69 -22.85 -20.55
C LYS A 302 -11.71 -22.45 -19.07
N HIS A 303 -10.57 -22.44 -18.39
CA HIS A 303 -10.43 -21.90 -17.05
C HIS A 303 -9.94 -20.45 -17.08
N PRO A 304 -10.28 -19.64 -16.06
CA PRO A 304 -9.75 -18.30 -15.93
C PRO A 304 -8.27 -18.36 -15.52
N VAL A 305 -7.43 -17.57 -16.17
CA VAL A 305 -6.01 -17.41 -15.86
C VAL A 305 -5.72 -15.98 -15.45
N ILE A 306 -5.08 -15.81 -14.30
CA ILE A 306 -4.79 -14.50 -13.71
C ILE A 306 -3.28 -14.34 -13.53
N PHE A 307 -2.68 -13.39 -14.23
CA PHE A 307 -1.25 -13.10 -14.17
C PHE A 307 -0.98 -11.87 -13.29
N SER A 308 0.03 -11.97 -12.43
CA SER A 308 0.68 -10.83 -11.79
C SER A 308 2.06 -10.63 -12.43
N SER A 309 2.49 -9.39 -12.66
CA SER A 309 3.85 -9.14 -13.14
C SER A 309 4.40 -7.81 -12.63
N ASP A 310 5.73 -7.71 -12.47
CA ASP A 310 6.35 -6.42 -12.29
C ASP A 310 6.22 -5.56 -13.56
N ASP A 311 6.10 -4.25 -13.33
CA ASP A 311 6.31 -3.26 -14.38
C ASP A 311 7.80 -2.91 -14.40
N GLU A 312 8.44 -3.25 -15.51
CA GLU A 312 9.86 -3.08 -15.74
C GLU A 312 10.11 -2.10 -16.91
N ASP A 313 9.15 -1.21 -17.20
CA ASP A 313 9.22 -0.28 -18.33
C ASP A 313 10.44 0.66 -18.30
N MET A 314 11.01 0.87 -17.11
CA MET A 314 12.18 1.71 -16.88
C MET A 314 13.50 1.02 -17.27
N ILE A 315 13.50 -0.29 -17.52
CA ILE A 315 14.66 -1.07 -17.95
C ILE A 315 14.57 -1.25 -19.45
N SER A 316 15.55 -0.84 -20.24
CA SER A 316 15.43 -0.98 -21.69
C SER A 316 15.46 -2.45 -22.15
N ASP A 317 14.80 -2.73 -23.29
CA ASP A 317 14.76 -4.02 -23.99
C ASP A 317 16.13 -4.72 -24.19
N GLU A 318 17.25 -4.00 -24.33
CA GLU A 318 18.57 -4.66 -24.43
C GLU A 318 19.13 -5.14 -23.06
N GLU A 319 18.55 -4.63 -21.97
CA GLU A 319 18.79 -5.07 -20.58
C GLU A 319 17.74 -6.10 -20.11
N MET A 320 16.75 -6.44 -20.94
CA MET A 320 15.69 -7.36 -20.53
C MET A 320 14.89 -7.90 -21.72
N ASP A 321 14.75 -9.22 -21.78
CA ASP A 321 13.85 -9.85 -22.72
C ASP A 321 12.38 -9.60 -22.32
N ARG A 322 11.69 -8.74 -23.07
CA ARG A 322 10.27 -8.37 -22.84
C ARG A 322 9.27 -9.22 -23.61
N THR A 323 9.74 -10.21 -24.38
CA THR A 323 8.88 -11.10 -25.21
C THR A 323 7.69 -11.64 -24.41
N MET A 324 7.93 -12.10 -23.19
CA MET A 324 6.90 -12.65 -22.30
C MET A 324 5.77 -11.70 -21.96
N ILE A 325 6.09 -10.44 -21.66
CA ILE A 325 5.06 -9.44 -21.34
C ILE A 325 4.23 -9.14 -22.59
N HIS A 326 4.89 -9.04 -23.75
CA HIS A 326 4.19 -8.85 -25.01
C HIS A 326 3.27 -10.04 -25.36
N GLU A 327 3.69 -11.29 -25.14
CA GLU A 327 2.84 -12.46 -25.35
C GLU A 327 1.59 -12.42 -24.46
N ILE A 328 1.75 -12.08 -23.17
CA ILE A 328 0.61 -11.94 -22.24
C ILE A 328 -0.32 -10.80 -22.70
N GLU A 329 0.23 -9.65 -23.08
CA GLU A 329 -0.53 -8.48 -23.56
C GLU A 329 -1.40 -8.78 -24.78
N HIS A 330 -0.98 -9.71 -25.63
CA HIS A 330 -1.67 -10.07 -26.88
C HIS A 330 -2.61 -11.28 -26.72
N LEU A 331 -2.77 -11.81 -25.51
CA LEU A 331 -3.76 -12.87 -25.25
C LEU A 331 -5.18 -12.40 -25.61
N PRO A 332 -6.01 -13.30 -26.17
CA PRO A 332 -7.33 -12.92 -26.68
C PRO A 332 -8.24 -12.45 -25.55
N ASP A 333 -8.85 -11.27 -25.73
CA ASP A 333 -9.77 -10.65 -24.77
C ASP A 333 -9.18 -10.43 -23.36
N ILE A 334 -7.85 -10.30 -23.24
CA ILE A 334 -7.20 -10.06 -21.94
C ILE A 334 -7.68 -8.75 -21.29
N GLN A 335 -7.94 -8.82 -19.98
CA GLN A 335 -8.21 -7.65 -19.17
C GLN A 335 -6.97 -7.25 -18.38
N SER A 336 -6.36 -6.14 -18.80
CA SER A 336 -5.16 -5.58 -18.18
C SER A 336 -5.49 -4.50 -17.15
N PHE A 337 -4.75 -4.50 -16.04
CA PHE A 337 -4.88 -3.53 -14.95
C PHE A 337 -3.49 -3.07 -14.50
N HIS A 338 -3.33 -1.79 -14.15
CA HIS A 338 -2.04 -1.25 -13.71
C HIS A 338 -2.14 -0.69 -12.29
N LEU A 339 -1.40 -1.28 -11.35
CA LEU A 339 -1.31 -0.85 -9.96
C LEU A 339 -0.30 0.29 -9.82
N THR A 340 -0.77 1.44 -9.36
CA THR A 340 0.06 2.66 -9.27
C THR A 340 0.46 3.00 -7.84
N ASN A 341 -0.30 2.56 -6.84
CA ASN A 341 -0.06 2.95 -5.46
C ASN A 341 1.00 2.03 -4.82
N ARG A 342 2.23 2.52 -4.69
CA ARG A 342 3.28 1.86 -3.92
C ARG A 342 3.00 2.07 -2.44
N ILE A 343 2.69 0.97 -1.76
CA ILE A 343 2.38 1.02 -0.33
C ILE A 343 3.68 0.98 0.47
N ARG A 344 4.68 0.20 0.00
CA ARG A 344 5.94 -0.10 0.70
C ARG A 344 7.02 0.98 0.64
N THR A 345 7.07 1.71 -0.47
CA THR A 345 8.18 2.62 -0.82
C THR A 345 7.72 4.07 -0.71
N ASN A 346 8.54 4.94 -0.11
CA ASN A 346 8.30 6.39 -0.18
C ASN A 346 8.22 6.85 -1.65
N ALA A 347 7.27 7.73 -1.97
CA ALA A 347 7.09 8.29 -3.31
C ALA A 347 8.38 8.94 -3.85
N GLU A 348 9.16 9.52 -2.94
CA GLU A 348 10.50 10.04 -3.20
C GLU A 348 11.46 8.98 -3.76
N LEU A 349 11.66 7.88 -3.03
CA LEU A 349 12.54 6.77 -3.42
C LEU A 349 12.13 6.22 -4.79
N SER A 350 10.83 5.94 -4.97
CA SER A 350 10.30 5.44 -6.23
C SER A 350 10.58 6.41 -7.39
N SER A 351 10.40 7.71 -7.16
CA SER A 351 10.67 8.74 -8.16
C SER A 351 12.15 8.77 -8.55
N PHE A 352 13.05 8.68 -7.57
CA PHE A 352 14.48 8.65 -7.85
C PHE A 352 14.86 7.41 -8.63
N ILE A 353 14.43 6.22 -8.19
CA ILE A 353 14.74 4.95 -8.84
C ILE A 353 14.29 5.00 -10.30
N GLN A 354 13.07 5.43 -10.60
CA GLN A 354 12.59 5.54 -11.98
C GLN A 354 13.48 6.48 -12.83
N ASN A 355 13.76 7.68 -12.32
CA ASN A 355 14.58 8.66 -13.03
C ASN A 355 16.04 8.20 -13.16
N MET A 356 16.53 7.37 -12.23
CA MET A 356 17.86 6.78 -12.27
C MET A 356 17.95 5.70 -13.34
N MET A 357 16.91 4.89 -13.52
CA MET A 357 16.88 3.83 -14.54
C MET A 357 16.68 4.38 -15.95
N HIS A 358 15.83 5.41 -16.09
CA HIS A 358 15.57 6.08 -17.35
C HIS A 358 15.46 7.60 -17.11
N LEU A 359 16.44 8.34 -17.64
CA LEU A 359 16.56 9.77 -17.41
C LEU A 359 15.37 10.52 -18.05
N PRO A 360 14.71 11.44 -17.32
CA PRO A 360 13.58 12.16 -17.86
C PRO A 360 14.01 13.20 -18.91
N GLU A 361 13.28 13.28 -20.02
CA GLU A 361 13.49 14.32 -21.06
C GLU A 361 13.34 15.75 -20.49
N LYS A 362 12.47 15.93 -19.49
CA LYS A 362 12.23 17.21 -18.81
C LYS A 362 12.56 17.10 -17.33
N ARG A 363 13.56 17.87 -16.91
CA ARG A 363 13.99 17.94 -15.50
C ARG A 363 12.93 18.68 -14.67
N ALA A 364 12.27 17.95 -13.76
CA ALA A 364 11.39 18.52 -12.75
C ALA A 364 12.17 18.74 -11.45
N VAL A 365 11.91 19.84 -10.74
CA VAL A 365 12.51 20.08 -9.43
C VAL A 365 11.98 19.04 -8.44
N ARG A 366 12.85 18.15 -7.95
CA ARG A 366 12.50 17.09 -7.00
C ARG A 366 13.56 17.03 -5.91
N TYR A 367 13.10 16.80 -4.69
CA TYR A 367 13.93 16.74 -3.50
C TYR A 367 13.99 15.30 -2.99
N TYR A 368 15.21 14.78 -2.78
CA TYR A 368 15.48 13.40 -2.38
C TYR A 368 16.26 13.32 -1.04
N PRO A 369 15.68 13.74 0.10
CA PRO A 369 16.36 13.75 1.40
C PRO A 369 16.82 12.39 1.93
N HIS A 370 16.23 11.28 1.47
CA HIS A 370 16.49 9.93 1.99
C HIS A 370 17.38 9.11 1.05
N ILE A 371 18.09 9.76 0.12
CA ILE A 371 18.96 9.11 -0.85
C ILE A 371 20.33 9.75 -0.80
N GLN A 372 21.34 8.92 -0.60
CA GLN A 372 22.73 9.35 -0.54
C GLN A 372 23.49 8.74 -1.72
N VAL A 373 24.28 9.56 -2.42
CA VAL A 373 25.16 9.09 -3.49
C VAL A 373 26.56 9.56 -3.14
N VAL A 374 27.50 8.61 -3.07
CA VAL A 374 28.91 8.87 -2.76
C VAL A 374 29.82 8.24 -3.80
N TYR A 375 31.04 8.75 -3.88
CA TYR A 375 32.06 8.26 -4.81
C TYR A 375 33.15 7.48 -4.06
N ALA A 376 33.60 6.38 -4.64
CA ALA A 376 34.76 5.62 -4.20
C ALA A 376 35.79 5.58 -5.34
N ASN A 377 37.05 5.87 -5.03
CA ASN A 377 38.14 5.85 -5.99
C ASN A 377 38.55 4.42 -6.35
N ASP A 378 38.45 3.48 -5.40
CA ASP A 378 38.85 2.08 -5.56
C ASP A 378 38.02 1.13 -4.68
N GLU A 379 38.35 -0.16 -4.73
CA GLU A 379 37.68 -1.21 -3.95
C GLU A 379 37.87 -1.02 -2.44
N GLU A 380 39.07 -0.61 -2.00
CA GLU A 380 39.36 -0.43 -0.57
C GLU A 380 38.51 0.70 0.01
N GLU A 381 38.36 1.80 -0.72
CA GLU A 381 37.51 2.91 -0.31
C GLU A 381 36.01 2.55 -0.36
N ALA A 382 35.58 1.78 -1.37
CA ALA A 382 34.21 1.27 -1.42
C ALA A 382 33.89 0.41 -0.20
N GLU A 383 34.80 -0.49 0.21
CA GLU A 383 34.67 -1.29 1.43
C GLU A 383 34.64 -0.45 2.72
N LEU A 384 35.43 0.63 2.78
CA LEU A 384 35.40 1.56 3.91
C LEU A 384 34.07 2.32 3.99
N LEU A 385 33.55 2.80 2.87
CA LEU A 385 32.25 3.47 2.80
C LEU A 385 31.10 2.53 3.17
N LEU A 386 31.13 1.27 2.71
CA LEU A 386 30.15 0.25 3.11
C LEU A 386 30.10 0.08 4.64
N LYS A 387 31.25 0.14 5.33
CA LYS A 387 31.30 0.10 6.80
C LYS A 387 30.70 1.35 7.45
N GLY A 388 30.74 2.50 6.78
CA GLY A 388 30.10 3.74 7.25
C GLY A 388 28.56 3.72 7.14
N TYR A 389 28.02 2.88 6.25
CA TYR A 389 26.59 2.77 5.96
C TYR A 389 25.97 1.46 6.47
N GLN A 390 26.52 0.85 7.53
CA GLN A 390 26.11 -0.49 8.00
C GLN A 390 24.62 -0.64 8.33
N ASP A 391 23.95 0.44 8.73
CA ASP A 391 22.52 0.44 9.07
C ASP A 391 21.61 0.81 7.88
N GLN A 392 22.17 0.97 6.68
CA GLN A 392 21.46 1.38 5.47
C GLN A 392 21.58 0.35 4.36
N LEU A 393 20.60 0.33 3.46
CA LEU A 393 20.69 -0.41 2.21
C LEU A 393 21.68 0.29 1.28
N VAL A 394 22.77 -0.40 0.90
CA VAL A 394 23.82 0.17 0.06
C VAL A 394 23.92 -0.58 -1.26
N PHE A 395 24.05 0.19 -2.35
CA PHE A 395 24.22 -0.29 -3.71
C PHE A 395 25.55 0.16 -4.27
N ILE A 396 26.28 -0.75 -4.93
CA ILE A 396 27.56 -0.41 -5.55
C ILE A 396 27.38 -0.41 -7.07
N MET A 397 27.69 0.71 -7.70
CA MET A 397 27.74 0.87 -9.14
C MET A 397 29.19 1.10 -9.57
N ASP A 398 29.75 0.19 -10.35
CA ASP A 398 31.12 0.29 -10.83
C ASP A 398 31.21 0.85 -12.26
N GLU A 399 32.41 0.83 -12.84
CA GLU A 399 32.72 1.29 -14.21
C GLU A 399 31.92 0.59 -15.31
N ARG A 400 31.28 -0.55 -15.04
CA ARG A 400 30.46 -1.22 -16.05
C ARG A 400 29.18 -0.46 -16.33
N TYR A 401 28.67 0.34 -15.40
CA TYR A 401 27.42 1.06 -15.59
C TYR A 401 27.61 2.30 -16.48
N TYR A 402 26.67 2.58 -17.37
CA TYR A 402 26.67 3.81 -18.17
C TYR A 402 25.26 4.18 -18.62
N TYR A 403 25.06 5.42 -19.07
CA TYR A 403 23.81 5.83 -19.70
C TYR A 403 23.96 5.83 -21.22
N ASP A 404 22.99 5.27 -21.94
CA ASP A 404 22.96 5.31 -23.40
C ASP A 404 22.43 6.65 -23.97
N GLU A 405 22.44 6.79 -25.29
CA GLU A 405 21.94 8.00 -25.98
C GLU A 405 20.45 8.29 -25.73
N LYS A 406 19.68 7.27 -25.33
CA LYS A 406 18.25 7.38 -25.00
C LYS A 406 18.05 7.65 -23.51
N GLY A 407 19.11 7.73 -22.71
CA GLY A 407 19.06 7.99 -21.27
C GLY A 407 18.71 6.77 -20.42
N TYR A 408 18.78 5.55 -20.94
CA TYR A 408 18.63 4.33 -20.14
C TYR A 408 19.94 3.95 -19.46
N LEU A 409 19.85 3.50 -18.22
CA LEU A 409 20.98 2.88 -17.52
C LEU A 409 21.29 1.51 -18.14
N ARG A 410 22.57 1.27 -18.43
CA ARG A 410 23.12 0.09 -19.10
C ARG A 410 24.30 -0.51 -18.34
N GLU A 411 24.59 -1.77 -18.62
CA GLU A 411 25.83 -2.44 -18.20
C GLU A 411 26.72 -2.74 -19.43
N GLN A 412 28.02 -2.44 -19.35
CA GLN A 412 29.02 -2.89 -20.30
C GLN A 412 29.29 -4.38 -20.11
N ARG A 413 29.01 -5.20 -21.13
CA ARG A 413 29.09 -6.66 -21.06
C ARG A 413 30.15 -7.24 -22.00
N GLN A 414 30.64 -8.43 -21.65
CA GLN A 414 31.19 -9.37 -22.62
C GLN A 414 30.03 -10.09 -23.33
N LYS A 415 30.11 -10.29 -24.65
CA LYS A 415 29.02 -10.70 -25.58
C LYS A 415 28.24 -12.01 -25.25
N GLN A 416 28.48 -12.67 -24.13
CA GLN A 416 27.89 -13.98 -23.77
C GLN A 416 27.12 -14.00 -22.44
N GLN A 417 27.02 -12.90 -21.68
CA GLN A 417 26.29 -12.87 -20.42
C GLN A 417 24.85 -12.36 -20.61
N LYS A 418 23.88 -13.03 -19.97
CA LYS A 418 22.49 -12.56 -19.90
C LYS A 418 22.45 -11.21 -19.16
N PRO A 419 21.61 -10.26 -19.59
CA PRO A 419 21.43 -8.99 -18.89
C PRO A 419 20.76 -9.22 -17.54
N THR A 420 21.52 -9.23 -16.45
CA THR A 420 20.94 -9.40 -15.11
C THR A 420 21.31 -8.29 -14.16
N ALA A 421 22.41 -7.54 -14.36
CA ALA A 421 22.86 -6.59 -13.34
C ALA A 421 21.92 -5.39 -13.20
N VAL A 422 21.53 -4.75 -14.31
CA VAL A 422 20.61 -3.59 -14.30
C VAL A 422 19.22 -3.98 -13.78
N ARG A 423 18.69 -5.12 -14.26
CA ARG A 423 17.40 -5.67 -13.78
C ARG A 423 17.45 -6.03 -12.29
N ALA A 424 18.50 -6.72 -11.84
CA ALA A 424 18.68 -7.05 -10.42
C ALA A 424 18.86 -5.80 -9.55
N LEU A 425 19.60 -4.80 -10.03
CA LEU A 425 19.76 -3.51 -9.37
C LEU A 425 18.40 -2.82 -9.19
N PHE A 426 17.57 -2.77 -10.24
CA PHE A 426 16.23 -2.22 -10.18
C PHE A 426 15.38 -2.90 -9.10
N HIS A 427 15.32 -4.24 -9.10
CA HIS A 427 14.54 -4.99 -8.12
C HIS A 427 15.01 -4.74 -6.69
N ARG A 428 16.32 -4.83 -6.44
CA ARG A 428 16.88 -4.59 -5.11
C ARG A 428 16.69 -3.14 -4.64
N LEU A 429 16.80 -2.15 -5.53
CA LEU A 429 16.48 -0.76 -5.18
C LEU A 429 15.04 -0.59 -4.73
N ASN A 430 14.10 -1.30 -5.37
CA ASN A 430 12.70 -1.25 -5.00
C ASN A 430 12.35 -2.01 -3.69
N GLU A 431 13.31 -2.72 -3.08
CA GLU A 431 13.16 -3.29 -1.73
C GLU A 431 13.36 -2.26 -0.62
N ALA A 432 14.02 -1.13 -0.91
CA ALA A 432 14.30 -0.08 0.07
C ALA A 432 13.00 0.59 0.54
N ARG A 433 12.81 0.70 1.87
CA ARG A 433 11.56 1.22 2.46
C ARG A 433 11.65 2.70 2.82
N GLU A 434 12.74 3.09 3.46
CA GLU A 434 12.89 4.41 4.09
C GLU A 434 14.03 5.22 3.47
N GLU A 435 15.22 4.63 3.32
CA GLU A 435 16.40 5.27 2.76
C GLU A 435 17.35 4.24 2.12
N PHE A 436 18.22 4.71 1.22
CA PHE A 436 19.35 3.92 0.72
C PHE A 436 20.52 4.82 0.28
N ALA A 437 21.70 4.20 0.16
CA ALA A 437 22.90 4.82 -0.36
C ALA A 437 23.38 4.13 -1.64
N ILE A 438 23.93 4.89 -2.58
CA ILE A 438 24.63 4.40 -3.77
C ILE A 438 26.10 4.81 -3.67
N ILE A 439 27.00 3.84 -3.72
CA ILE A 439 28.44 4.02 -3.87
C ILE A 439 28.78 3.84 -5.35
N VAL A 440 29.22 4.92 -5.99
CA VAL A 440 29.73 4.88 -7.36
C VAL A 440 31.25 4.70 -7.31
N LYS A 441 31.75 3.57 -7.81
CA LYS A 441 33.16 3.18 -7.75
C LYS A 441 33.82 3.38 -9.11
N GLY A 442 34.80 4.28 -9.19
CA GLY A 442 35.62 4.52 -10.39
C GLY A 442 34.86 5.12 -11.59
N ASN A 443 33.60 5.51 -11.43
CA ASN A 443 32.73 5.90 -12.54
C ASN A 443 32.21 7.34 -12.42
N GLU A 444 33.06 8.31 -12.78
CA GLU A 444 32.76 9.74 -12.68
C GLU A 444 31.52 10.14 -13.51
N ALA A 445 31.34 9.55 -14.69
CA ALA A 445 30.24 9.88 -15.59
C ALA A 445 28.86 9.51 -14.99
N VAL A 446 28.73 8.32 -14.41
CA VAL A 446 27.50 7.93 -13.70
C VAL A 446 27.33 8.77 -12.44
N TYR A 447 28.40 9.00 -11.69
CA TYR A 447 28.36 9.80 -10.47
C TYR A 447 27.84 11.23 -10.72
N GLU A 448 28.32 11.90 -11.77
CA GLU A 448 27.84 13.23 -12.16
C GLU A 448 26.33 13.23 -12.45
N VAL A 449 25.84 12.26 -13.22
CA VAL A 449 24.41 12.12 -13.55
C VAL A 449 23.56 11.91 -12.29
N LEU A 450 24.00 11.04 -11.37
CA LEU A 450 23.29 10.80 -10.11
C LEU A 450 23.26 12.04 -9.21
N LEU A 451 24.37 12.79 -9.13
CA LEU A 451 24.39 14.06 -8.40
C LEU A 451 23.46 15.09 -9.04
N ASP A 452 23.43 15.17 -10.37
CA ASP A 452 22.51 16.04 -11.12
C ASP A 452 21.04 15.72 -10.80
N LEU A 453 20.69 14.44 -10.63
CA LEU A 453 19.38 14.02 -10.18
C LEU A 453 19.09 14.48 -8.74
N LEU A 454 20.07 14.43 -7.83
CA LEU A 454 19.92 14.82 -6.42
C LEU A 454 19.85 16.34 -6.20
N GLN A 455 20.57 17.14 -6.99
CA GLN A 455 20.84 18.56 -6.71
C GLN A 455 19.66 19.52 -6.95
N PHE A 456 18.50 19.05 -7.40
CA PHE A 456 17.32 19.92 -7.59
C PHE A 456 16.52 20.17 -6.30
N SER A 457 17.22 20.61 -5.24
CA SER A 457 16.62 21.17 -4.03
C SER A 457 16.49 22.70 -4.14
N LYS A 458 15.47 23.28 -3.47
CA LYS A 458 15.15 24.73 -3.38
C LYS A 458 16.30 25.68 -3.80
N LYS A 459 16.08 26.50 -4.83
CA LYS A 459 16.61 27.87 -4.79
C LYS A 459 16.03 28.52 -3.54
N GLU A 460 16.81 28.59 -2.48
CA GLU A 460 16.50 29.44 -1.35
C GLU A 460 16.15 30.83 -1.90
N THR A 461 14.93 31.26 -1.60
CA THR A 461 14.57 32.66 -1.75
C THR A 461 15.29 33.42 -0.64
N VAL A 462 16.61 33.57 -0.76
CA VAL A 462 17.34 34.60 -0.03
C VAL A 462 16.89 35.92 -0.65
N LYS A 463 15.76 36.44 -0.16
CA LYS A 463 15.47 37.86 -0.26
C LYS A 463 16.63 38.56 0.43
N GLN A 464 17.61 39.00 -0.37
CA GLN A 464 18.53 40.05 0.03
C GLN A 464 17.67 41.23 0.48
N TRP A 465 17.54 41.41 1.79
CA TRP A 465 17.20 42.70 2.35
C TRP A 465 18.33 43.64 1.98
N LYS A 466 18.19 44.34 0.85
CA LYS A 466 18.90 45.60 0.64
C LYS A 466 18.40 46.55 1.71
N ILE A 467 19.14 46.63 2.80
CA ILE A 467 19.16 47.80 3.66
C ILE A 467 19.72 48.93 2.78
N SER A 468 18.85 49.71 2.16
CA SER A 468 19.23 51.05 1.70
C SER A 468 19.19 51.95 2.92
N PHE A 469 20.38 52.38 3.36
CA PHE A 469 20.53 53.63 4.08
C PHE A 469 20.14 54.78 3.16
N MET A 470 19.09 55.50 3.52
CA MET A 470 18.98 56.96 3.37
C MET A 470 17.98 57.49 4.39
#